data_AF-K1T9K4-F1
#
_entry.id   AF-K1T9K4-F1
#
_cell.length_a   1.000
_cell.length_b   1.000
_cell.length_c   1.000
_cell.angle_alpha   90.00
_cell.angle_beta   90.00
_cell.angle_gamma   90.00
#
_symmetry.space_group_name_H-M   'P 1'
#
loop_
_entity.id
_entity.type
_entity.pdbx_description
1 polymer ?
#
loop_
_entity_poly.entity_id
_entity_poly.type
_entity_poly.pdbx_seq_one_letter_code
_entity_poly.pdbx_strand_id
1 'polypeptide(L)' 'MKEIIQYFNEVCINELLKVSENLYRDPSKFAEYIEELKETLNKLGVEIIKETLEEMDMA' A
#
# COMPACT_ATOMS: atom_id res chain seq x y z
N MET A 1 -12.03 -9.28 5.31
CA MET A 1 -10.67 -9.58 4.80
C MET A 1 -10.55 -9.70 3.28
N LYS A 2 -11.63 -10.04 2.55
CA LYS A 2 -11.53 -10.29 1.10
C LYS A 2 -11.21 -8.99 0.34
N GLU A 3 -11.72 -7.87 0.82
CA GLU A 3 -11.60 -6.57 0.16
C GLU A 3 -10.18 -6.00 0.35
N ILE A 4 -9.58 -6.12 1.54
CA ILE A 4 -8.15 -5.82 1.78
C ILE A 4 -7.26 -6.60 0.82
N ILE A 5 -7.48 -7.91 0.66
CA ILE A 5 -6.62 -8.75 -0.18
C ILE A 5 -6.69 -8.30 -1.64
N GLN A 6 -7.89 -7.91 -2.12
CA GLN A 6 -8.03 -7.34 -3.45
C GLN A 6 -7.36 -5.97 -3.55
N TYR A 7 -7.57 -5.07 -2.59
CA TYR A 7 -6.93 -3.76 -2.55
C TYR A 7 -5.40 -3.87 -2.58
N PHE A 8 -4.82 -4.78 -1.80
CA PHE A 8 -3.40 -5.04 -1.81
C PHE A 8 -2.90 -5.48 -3.20
N ASN A 9 -3.58 -6.45 -3.81
CA ASN A 9 -3.15 -7.04 -5.08
C ASN A 9 -3.33 -6.08 -6.26
N GLU A 10 -4.43 -5.33 -6.30
CA GLU A 10 -4.80 -4.50 -7.45
C GLU A 10 -4.26 -3.07 -7.36
N VAL A 11 -4.06 -2.54 -6.15
CA VAL A 11 -3.62 -1.15 -5.93
C VAL A 11 -2.20 -1.12 -5.38
N CYS A 12 -1.96 -1.70 -4.20
CA CYS A 12 -0.67 -1.54 -3.53
C CYS A 12 0.48 -2.15 -4.34
N ILE A 13 0.33 -3.36 -4.90
CA ILE A 13 1.39 -3.98 -5.72
C ILE A 13 1.74 -3.08 -6.92
N ASN A 14 0.74 -2.52 -7.59
CA ASN A 14 0.96 -1.67 -8.76
C ASN A 14 1.68 -0.36 -8.41
N GLU A 15 1.35 0.26 -7.28
CA GLU A 15 2.07 1.42 -6.77
C GLU A 15 3.51 1.07 -6.43
N LEU A 16 3.73 0.00 -5.65
CA LEU A 16 5.06 -0.43 -5.23
C LEU A 16 5.98 -0.79 -6.39
N LEU A 17 5.44 -1.41 -7.44
CA LEU A 17 6.19 -1.70 -8.67
C LEU A 17 6.65 -0.42 -9.38
N LYS A 18 5.76 0.58 -9.51
CA LYS A 18 6.11 1.88 -10.11
C LYS A 18 7.19 2.60 -9.30
N VAL A 19 7.04 2.62 -7.98
CA VAL A 19 7.97 3.25 -7.04
C VAL A 19 9.35 2.58 -7.14
N SER A 20 9.40 1.25 -7.21
CA SER A 20 10.62 0.47 -7.44
C SER A 20 11.28 0.76 -8.80
N GLU A 21 10.48 0.84 -9.87
CA GLU A 21 11.00 1.14 -11.21
C GLU A 21 11.59 2.56 -11.29
N ASN A 22 10.95 3.54 -10.63
CA ASN A 22 11.46 4.90 -10.55
C ASN A 22 12.82 4.96 -9.86
N LEU A 23 13.02 4.21 -8.78
CA LEU A 23 14.32 4.11 -8.11
C LEU A 23 15.39 3.48 -9.01
N TYR A 24 15.03 2.43 -9.76
CA TYR A 24 15.97 1.80 -10.69
C TYR A 24 16.43 2.77 -11.79
N ARG A 25 15.51 3.61 -12.27
CA ARG A 25 15.79 4.62 -13.31
C ARG A 25 16.62 5.79 -12.77
N ASP A 26 16.41 6.19 -11.52
CA ASP A 26 17.15 7.26 -10.87
C ASP A 26 17.45 6.94 -9.38
N PRO A 27 18.60 6.30 -9.10
CA PRO A 27 18.98 5.93 -7.74
C PRO A 27 19.16 7.12 -6.78
N SER A 28 19.29 8.35 -7.29
CA SER A 28 19.43 9.54 -6.44
C SER A 28 18.15 9.86 -5.66
N LYS A 29 17.01 9.33 -6.12
CA LYS A 29 15.68 9.51 -5.51
C LYS A 29 15.35 8.48 -4.43
N PHE A 30 16.34 7.82 -3.83
CA PHE A 30 16.11 6.80 -2.80
C PHE A 30 15.27 7.29 -1.61
N ALA A 31 15.46 8.55 -1.17
CA ALA A 31 14.65 9.12 -0.10
C ALA A 31 13.17 9.25 -0.50
N GLU A 32 12.90 9.68 -1.73
CA GLU A 32 11.53 9.78 -2.28
C GLU A 32 10.89 8.39 -2.36
N TYR A 33 11.63 7.38 -2.83
CA TYR A 33 11.20 5.98 -2.85
C TYR A 33 10.74 5.48 -1.47
N ILE A 34 11.51 5.75 -0.41
CA ILE A 34 11.17 5.32 0.95
C ILE A 34 9.91 6.00 1.46
N GLU A 35 9.72 7.30 1.16
CA GLU A 35 8.50 8.01 1.56
C GLU A 35 7.26 7.50 0.79
N GLU A 36 7.36 7.26 -0.52
CA GLU A 36 6.27 6.69 -1.32
C GLU A 36 5.89 5.28 -0.85
N LEU A 37 6.88 4.42 -0.57
CA LEU A 37 6.68 3.09 0.01
C LEU A 37 5.93 3.17 1.35
N LYS A 38 6.38 4.06 2.24
CA LYS A 38 5.75 4.28 3.55
C LYS A 38 4.32 4.78 3.41
N GLU A 39 4.04 5.66 2.45
CA GLU A 39 2.70 6.16 2.20
C GLU A 39 1.75 5.04 1.72
N THR A 40 2.18 4.23 0.75
CA THR A 40 1.37 3.08 0.26
C THR A 40 1.07 2.09 1.39
N LEU A 41 2.05 1.77 2.23
CA LEU A 41 1.86 0.86 3.37
C LEU A 41 0.93 1.45 4.44
N ASN A 42 1.04 2.75 4.72
CA ASN A 42 0.13 3.41 5.67
C ASN A 42 -1.32 3.39 5.18
N LYS A 43 -1.56 3.64 3.88
CA LYS A 43 -2.90 3.54 3.29
C LYS A 43 -3.47 2.13 3.43
N LEU A 44 -2.68 1.11 3.12
CA LEU A 44 -3.06 -0.29 3.32
C LEU A 44 -3.44 -0.57 4.79
N GLY A 45 -2.62 -0.11 5.74
CA GLY A 45 -2.90 -0.28 7.17
C GLY A 45 -4.23 0.35 7.60
N VAL A 46 -4.57 1.53 7.06
CA VAL A 46 -5.86 2.18 7.32
C VAL A 46 -7.02 1.35 6.78
N GLU A 47 -6.94 0.84 5.55
CA GLU A 47 -7.98 -0.03 4.98
C GLU A 47 -8.13 -1.34 5.76
N ILE A 48 -7.03 -1.90 6.26
CA ILE A 48 -7.06 -3.08 7.14
C ILE A 48 -7.88 -2.83 8.40
N ILE A 49 -7.59 -1.71 9.06
CA ILE A 49 -8.30 -1.33 10.30
C ILE A 49 -9.79 -1.12 10.02
N LYS A 50 -10.14 -0.45 8.90
CA LYS A 50 -11.54 -0.23 8.52
C LYS A 50 -12.32 -1.52 8.32
N GLU A 51 -11.85 -2.43 7.44
CA GLU A 51 -12.56 -3.68 7.18
C GLU A 51 -12.63 -4.55 8.46
N THR A 52 -11.60 -4.51 9.32
CA THR A 52 -11.62 -5.21 10.61
C THR A 52 -12.69 -4.66 11.54
N LEU A 53 -12.83 -3.33 11.64
CA LEU A 53 -13.87 -2.70 12.46
C LEU A 53 -15.27 -3.00 11.93
N GLU A 54 -15.45 -2.98 10.60
CA GLU A 54 -16.72 -3.34 9.97
C GLU A 54 -17.10 -4.80 10.24
N GLU A 55 -16.15 -5.74 10.18
CA GLU A 55 -16.37 -7.13 10.56
C GLU A 55 -16.76 -7.29 12.03
N MET A 56 -16.19 -6.48 12.93
CA MET A 56 -16.52 -6.48 14.35
C MET A 56 -17.93 -5.93 14.63
N ASP A 57 -18.35 -4.87 13.94
CA ASP A 57 -19.70 -4.30 14.08
C ASP A 57 -20.80 -5.22 13.54
N MET A 58 -20.46 -6.13 12.62
CA MET A 58 -21.38 -7.13 12.06
C MET A 58 -21.46 -8.43 12.88
N ALA A 59 -20.63 -8.60 13.92
CA ALA A 59 -20.55 -9.79 14.77
C ALA A 59 -21.39 -9.66 16.06
#